data_AF-A0A2R6XGA7-F1
#
_entry.id   AF-A0A2R6XGA7-F1
#
_cell.length_a   1.000
_cell.length_b   1.000
_cell.length_c   1.000
_cell.angle_alpha   90.00
_cell.angle_beta   90.00
_cell.angle_gamma   90.00
#
_symmetry.space_group_name_H-M   'P 1'
#
loop_
_entity.id
_entity.type
_entity.pdbx_description
1 polymer ?
#
loop_
_entity_poly.entity_id
_entity_poly.type
_entity_poly.pdbx_seq_one_letter_code
_entity_poly.pdbx_strand_id
1 'polypeptide(L)'
;MDMTLRAPKLLIAELQGAVHHGDFAMLGQMKFQRVWLQGVVVSPLEHGTMVLDDGSGVVDLFLKKHHQALSWHPGMYILVTGRFCEDSVPFIEVHKIVDLSASPDREALWHLELAESHQKFYDSLLPKPHLGVKRQRMLPN
;
A
#
# COMPACT_ATOMS: atom_id res chain seq x y z
N MET A 1 5.21 5.55 -18.05
CA MET A 1 4.80 5.93 -16.68
C MET A 1 5.10 7.40 -16.49
N ASP A 2 4.18 8.14 -15.88
CA ASP A 2 4.36 9.57 -15.62
C ASP A 2 5.18 9.77 -14.33
N MET A 3 6.38 10.31 -14.49
CA MET A 3 7.31 10.55 -13.37
C MET A 3 6.96 11.81 -12.57
N THR A 4 6.03 12.64 -13.06
CA THR A 4 5.56 13.84 -12.35
C THR A 4 4.53 13.51 -11.27
N LEU A 5 3.89 12.33 -11.36
CA LEU A 5 2.91 11.87 -10.37
C LEU A 5 3.58 11.33 -9.10
N ARG A 6 2.86 11.44 -7.97
CA ARG A 6 3.34 11.03 -6.65
C ARG A 6 3.58 9.52 -6.57
N ALA A 7 4.45 9.15 -5.62
CA ALA A 7 4.65 7.78 -5.17
C ALA A 7 4.50 7.73 -3.64
N PRO A 8 3.27 7.81 -3.11
CA PRO A 8 3.03 7.87 -1.67
C PRO A 8 3.46 6.61 -0.94
N LYS A 9 3.84 6.78 0.33
CA LYS A 9 3.94 5.70 1.31
C LYS A 9 2.55 5.50 1.89
N LEU A 10 2.01 4.29 1.82
CA LEU A 10 0.64 4.02 2.28
C LEU A 10 0.61 2.74 3.10
N LEU A 11 -0.41 2.62 3.94
CA LEU A 11 -0.90 1.33 4.41
C LEU A 11 -1.71 0.65 3.30
N ILE A 12 -1.72 -0.68 3.28
CA ILE A 12 -2.47 -1.47 2.30
C ILE A 12 -3.99 -1.21 2.44
N ALA A 13 -4.50 -1.05 3.67
CA ALA A 13 -5.91 -0.69 3.88
C ALA A 13 -6.28 0.66 3.25
N GLU A 14 -5.36 1.62 3.20
CA GLU A 14 -5.57 2.91 2.55
C GLU A 14 -5.56 2.76 1.03
N LEU A 15 -4.64 1.95 0.52
CA LEU A 15 -4.55 1.61 -0.89
C LEU A 15 -5.84 0.94 -1.41
N GLN A 16 -6.48 0.10 -0.60
CA GLN A 16 -7.77 -0.52 -0.92
C GLN A 16 -8.91 0.49 -1.06
N GLY A 17 -8.77 1.69 -0.52
CA GLY A 17 -9.69 2.81 -0.73
C GLY A 17 -9.41 3.64 -1.99
N ALA A 18 -8.35 3.32 -2.75
CA ALA A 18 -8.01 4.03 -3.98
C ALA A 18 -8.90 3.61 -5.15
N VAL A 19 -9.16 4.54 -6.05
CA VAL A 19 -9.94 4.31 -7.28
C VAL A 19 -9.00 4.37 -8.48
N HIS A 20 -8.92 3.28 -9.25
CA HIS A 20 -8.12 3.23 -10.47
C HIS A 20 -8.84 3.88 -11.67
N HIS A 21 -8.12 4.69 -12.43
CA HIS A 21 -8.59 5.44 -13.60
C HIS A 21 -7.74 5.09 -14.84
N GLY A 22 -7.43 3.81 -15.02
CA GLY A 22 -6.65 3.26 -16.14
C GLY A 22 -5.16 3.57 -16.02
N ASP A 23 -4.79 4.83 -16.17
CA ASP A 23 -3.39 5.25 -16.15
C ASP A 23 -2.90 5.74 -14.79
N PHE A 24 -3.79 6.04 -13.84
CA PHE A 24 -3.45 6.52 -12.52
C PHE A 24 -4.52 6.08 -11.51
N ALA A 25 -4.24 6.24 -10.23
CA ALA A 25 -5.22 6.08 -9.17
C ALA A 25 -5.41 7.38 -8.38
N MET A 26 -6.58 7.47 -7.77
CA MET A 26 -6.98 8.54 -6.88
C MET A 26 -7.25 7.98 -5.50
N LEU A 27 -6.61 8.53 -4.47
CA LEU A 27 -7.00 8.31 -3.08
C LEU A 27 -7.41 9.66 -2.50
N GLY A 28 -8.72 9.88 -2.35
CA GLY A 28 -9.28 11.23 -2.16
C GLY A 28 -8.91 12.14 -3.33
N GLN A 29 -8.19 13.23 -3.05
CA GLN A 29 -7.65 14.17 -4.05
C GLN A 29 -6.20 13.85 -4.46
N MET A 30 -5.59 12.81 -3.89
CA MET A 30 -4.22 12.43 -4.22
C MET A 30 -4.18 11.60 -5.50
N LYS A 31 -3.57 12.16 -6.56
CA LYS A 31 -3.28 11.46 -7.80
C LYS A 31 -1.91 10.78 -7.75
N PHE A 32 -1.85 9.48 -8.01
CA PHE A 32 -0.60 8.71 -8.03
C PHE A 32 -0.64 7.58 -9.06
N GLN A 33 0.53 7.02 -9.36
CA GLN A 33 0.68 5.83 -10.21
C GLN A 33 1.49 4.74 -9.51
N ARG A 34 2.35 5.15 -8.58
CA ARG A 34 3.25 4.29 -7.84
C ARG A 34 2.93 4.36 -6.37
N VAL A 35 3.29 3.34 -5.63
CA VAL A 35 3.22 3.34 -4.18
C VAL A 35 4.51 2.82 -3.58
N TRP A 36 4.71 3.12 -2.31
CA TRP A 36 5.71 2.52 -1.45
C TRP A 36 4.97 1.79 -0.34
N LEU A 37 5.28 0.51 -0.16
CA LEU A 37 4.70 -0.36 0.85
C LEU A 37 5.82 -1.08 1.59
N GLN A 38 5.62 -1.36 2.88
CA GLN A 38 6.41 -2.35 3.61
C GLN A 38 5.47 -3.33 4.30
N GLY A 39 5.93 -4.58 4.48
CA GLY A 39 5.14 -5.62 5.11
C GLY A 39 5.84 -6.97 5.07
N VAL A 40 5.17 -8.00 5.56
CA VAL A 40 5.61 -9.38 5.58
C VAL A 40 5.07 -10.13 4.36
N VAL A 41 5.93 -10.90 3.69
CA VAL A 41 5.50 -11.86 2.67
C VAL A 41 4.74 -12.99 3.35
N VAL A 42 3.50 -13.26 2.95
CA VAL A 42 2.65 -14.28 3.58
C VAL A 42 2.32 -15.48 2.68
N SER A 43 2.68 -15.41 1.40
CA SER A 43 2.53 -16.52 0.45
C SER A 43 3.85 -16.89 -0.21
N PRO A 44 4.04 -18.13 -0.68
CA PRO A 44 5.15 -18.46 -1.56
C PRO A 44 5.06 -17.66 -2.87
N LEU A 45 6.21 -17.49 -3.53
CA LEU A 45 6.25 -16.95 -4.89
C LEU A 45 5.80 -18.03 -5.87
N GLU A 46 4.63 -17.84 -6.47
CA GLU A 46 4.03 -18.76 -7.44
C GLU A 46 3.69 -18.01 -8.71
N HIS A 47 4.13 -18.51 -9.86
CA HIS A 47 3.86 -17.88 -11.18
C HIS A 47 4.25 -16.40 -11.28
N GLY A 48 5.19 -15.94 -10.45
CA GLY A 48 5.62 -14.54 -10.39
C GLY A 48 4.80 -13.65 -9.47
N THR A 49 3.84 -14.21 -8.73
CA THR A 49 3.02 -13.48 -7.76
C THR A 49 3.26 -13.95 -6.33
N MET A 50 3.20 -13.02 -5.39
CA MET A 50 3.20 -13.31 -3.95
C MET A 50 2.41 -12.25 -3.19
N VAL A 51 1.98 -12.55 -1.97
CA VAL A 51 1.14 -11.68 -1.15
C VAL A 51 1.97 -10.95 -0.10
N LEU A 52 1.73 -9.65 0.02
CA LEU A 52 2.28 -8.78 1.07
C LEU A 52 1.19 -8.44 2.08
N ASP A 53 1.52 -8.54 3.37
CA ASP A 53 0.67 -8.15 4.50
C ASP A 53 1.39 -7.11 5.35
N ASP A 54 0.78 -5.95 5.60
CA ASP A 54 1.34 -4.89 6.44
C ASP A 54 0.63 -4.74 7.80
N GLY A 55 -0.20 -5.72 8.17
CA GLY A 55 -1.03 -5.72 9.36
C GLY A 55 -2.32 -4.91 9.24
N SER A 56 -2.46 -4.07 8.21
CA SER A 56 -3.69 -3.34 7.90
C SER A 56 -4.54 -4.03 6.83
N GLY A 57 -3.89 -4.76 5.93
CA GLY A 57 -4.52 -5.53 4.86
C GLY A 57 -3.48 -6.28 4.03
N VAL A 58 -3.95 -6.94 2.96
CA VAL A 58 -3.10 -7.70 2.04
C VAL A 58 -3.23 -7.20 0.60
N VAL A 59 -2.14 -7.34 -0.16
CA VAL A 59 -2.11 -7.02 -1.59
C VAL A 59 -1.21 -7.98 -2.36
N ASP A 60 -1.61 -8.28 -3.61
CA ASP A 60 -0.80 -9.08 -4.53
C ASP A 60 0.36 -8.25 -5.08
N LEU A 61 1.54 -8.87 -5.12
CA LEU A 61 2.74 -8.35 -5.76
C LEU A 61 2.99 -9.15 -7.03
N PHE A 62 3.11 -8.47 -8.17
CA PHE A 62 3.54 -9.07 -9.43
C PHE A 62 5.00 -8.73 -9.70
N LEU A 63 5.85 -9.76 -9.72
CA LEU A 63 7.29 -9.64 -9.88
C LEU A 63 7.71 -9.91 -11.32
N LYS A 64 8.57 -9.04 -11.88
CA LYS A 64 9.25 -9.31 -13.15
C LYS A 64 10.30 -10.41 -12.97
N LYS A 65 10.62 -11.13 -14.06
CA LYS A 65 11.54 -12.29 -14.05
C LYS A 65 12.86 -12.06 -13.31
N HIS A 66 13.45 -10.87 -13.39
CA HIS A 66 14.71 -10.57 -12.70
C HIS A 66 14.55 -10.53 -11.17
N HIS A 67 13.41 -10.07 -10.66
CA HIS A 67 13.11 -10.10 -9.22
C HIS A 67 12.78 -11.52 -8.75
N GLN A 68 12.17 -12.35 -9.61
CA GLN A 68 11.83 -13.75 -9.27
C GLN A 68 13.05 -14.66 -9.06
N ALA A 69 14.23 -14.27 -9.56
CA ALA A 69 15.46 -15.04 -9.38
C ALA A 69 16.00 -15.00 -7.92
N LEU A 70 15.45 -14.13 -7.08
CA LEU A 70 15.78 -13.99 -5.67
C LEU A 70 14.92 -14.93 -4.81
N SER A 71 15.47 -15.42 -3.70
CA SER A 71 14.82 -16.40 -2.82
C SER A 71 13.79 -15.75 -1.89
N TRP A 72 12.69 -15.25 -2.43
CA TRP A 72 11.56 -14.75 -1.64
C TRP A 72 10.79 -15.89 -0.98
N HIS A 73 10.52 -15.78 0.31
CA HIS A 73 9.73 -16.77 1.04
C HIS A 73 8.84 -16.12 2.10
N PRO A 74 7.77 -16.81 2.53
CA PRO A 74 6.94 -16.34 3.64
C PRO A 74 7.77 -16.00 4.88
N GLY A 75 7.36 -14.94 5.59
CA GLY A 75 8.01 -14.42 6.79
C GLY A 75 9.07 -13.35 6.53
N MET A 76 9.46 -13.09 5.27
CA MET A 76 10.36 -11.99 4.96
C MET A 76 9.67 -10.63 5.11
N TYR A 77 10.29 -9.70 5.84
CA TYR A 77 9.85 -8.31 5.90
C TYR A 77 10.52 -7.53 4.77
N ILE A 78 9.72 -6.94 3.87
CA ILE A 78 10.20 -6.34 2.63
C ILE A 78 9.73 -4.90 2.44
N LEU A 79 10.49 -4.12 1.68
CA LEU A 79 10.07 -2.84 1.10
C LEU A 79 9.81 -3.01 -0.39
N VAL A 80 8.66 -2.52 -0.86
CA VAL A 80 8.27 -2.54 -2.26
C VAL A 80 7.97 -1.13 -2.74
N THR A 81 8.45 -0.82 -3.94
CA THR A 81 7.85 0.24 -4.76
C THR A 81 7.49 -0.30 -6.13
N GLY A 82 6.30 0.05 -6.58
CA GLY A 82 5.75 -0.48 -7.84
C GLY A 82 4.58 0.35 -8.33
N ARG A 83 4.09 0.01 -9.52
CA ARG A 83 2.87 0.59 -10.08
C ARG A 83 1.67 -0.04 -9.37
N PHE A 84 0.71 0.79 -8.97
CA PHE A 84 -0.61 0.31 -8.57
C PHE A 84 -1.44 0.02 -9.82
N CYS A 85 -1.95 -1.20 -9.92
CA CYS A 85 -2.75 -1.68 -11.03
C CYS A 85 -4.04 -2.30 -10.49
N GLU A 86 -5.10 -2.26 -11.28
CA GLU A 86 -6.36 -2.91 -10.96
C GLU A 86 -6.91 -3.55 -12.23
N ASP A 87 -6.91 -4.88 -12.25
CA ASP A 87 -7.60 -5.68 -13.26
C ASP A 87 -8.98 -6.08 -12.68
N SER A 88 -9.09 -7.25 -12.07
CA SER A 88 -10.25 -7.67 -11.25
C SER A 88 -10.02 -7.46 -9.76
N VAL A 89 -8.76 -7.54 -9.32
CA VAL A 89 -8.30 -7.34 -7.94
C VAL A 89 -7.09 -6.40 -7.99
N PRO A 90 -6.96 -5.43 -7.07
CA PRO A 90 -5.81 -4.55 -7.03
C PRO A 90 -4.50 -5.30 -6.74
N PHE A 91 -3.44 -4.95 -7.48
CA PHE A 91 -2.11 -5.52 -7.31
C PHE A 91 -1.01 -4.49 -7.57
N ILE A 92 0.21 -4.80 -7.15
CA ILE A 92 1.40 -3.98 -7.37
C ILE A 92 2.31 -4.63 -8.41
N GLU A 93 2.50 -3.99 -9.56
CA GLU A 93 3.58 -4.35 -10.48
C GLU A 93 4.91 -3.83 -9.92
N VAL A 94 5.74 -4.73 -9.40
CA VAL A 94 6.94 -4.39 -8.64
C VAL A 94 8.03 -3.79 -9.54
N HIS A 95 8.50 -2.60 -9.18
CA HIS A 95 9.67 -1.96 -9.80
C HIS A 95 10.94 -2.23 -9.01
N LYS A 96 10.86 -2.13 -7.69
CA LYS A 96 11.95 -2.41 -6.77
C LYS A 96 11.40 -3.09 -5.53
N ILE A 97 12.12 -4.10 -5.08
CA ILE A 97 11.86 -4.86 -3.87
C ILE A 97 13.17 -5.02 -3.10
N VAL A 98 13.10 -4.94 -1.77
CA VAL A 98 14.27 -5.02 -0.88
C VAL A 98 13.90 -5.87 0.31
N ASP A 99 14.74 -6.86 0.62
CA ASP A 99 14.67 -7.59 1.89
C ASP A 99 15.17 -6.71 3.04
N LEU A 100 14.31 -6.50 4.03
CA LEU A 100 14.57 -5.76 5.25
C LEU A 100 14.55 -6.65 6.49
N SER A 101 14.47 -7.98 6.33
CA SER A 101 14.34 -8.95 7.43
C SER A 101 15.50 -8.89 8.43
N ALA A 102 16.68 -8.46 8.00
CA ALA A 102 17.86 -8.27 8.85
C ALA A 102 17.79 -6.98 9.72
N SER A 103 16.73 -6.18 9.62
CA SER A 103 16.60 -4.89 10.30
C SER A 103 15.23 -4.77 10.98
N PRO A 104 15.04 -5.35 12.17
CA PRO A 104 13.73 -5.47 12.82
C PRO A 104 13.07 -4.13 13.14
N ASP A 105 13.86 -3.07 13.35
CA ASP A 105 13.33 -1.73 13.64
C ASP A 105 12.64 -1.06 12.43
N ARG A 106 12.78 -1.64 11.22
CA ARG A 106 12.23 -1.06 9.99
C ARG A 106 10.71 -0.96 9.99
N GLU A 107 10.02 -1.88 10.65
CA GLU A 107 8.57 -1.83 10.80
C GLU A 107 8.13 -0.62 11.64
N ALA A 108 8.73 -0.45 12.82
CA ALA A 108 8.44 0.70 13.67
C ALA A 108 8.77 2.04 12.97
N LEU A 109 9.92 2.11 12.28
CA LEU A 109 10.30 3.29 11.50
C LEU A 109 9.33 3.54 10.34
N TRP A 110 8.82 2.50 9.68
CA TRP A 110 7.82 2.64 8.62
C TRP A 110 6.54 3.31 9.12
N HIS A 111 6.04 2.91 10.29
CA HIS A 111 4.88 3.57 10.89
C HIS A 111 5.12 5.04 11.24
N LEU A 112 6.33 5.39 11.71
CA LEU A 112 6.70 6.79 11.94
C LEU A 112 6.77 7.59 10.64
N GLU A 113 7.37 7.01 9.59
CA GLU A 113 7.43 7.61 8.26
C GLU A 113 6.02 7.83 7.66
N LEU A 114 5.09 6.91 7.88
CA LEU A 114 3.69 7.03 7.49
C LEU A 114 2.99 8.15 8.26
N ALA A 115 3.10 8.18 9.59
CA ALA A 115 2.48 9.21 10.42
C ALA A 115 2.97 10.62 10.04
N GLU A 116 4.27 10.77 9.80
CA GLU A 116 4.84 12.03 9.32
C GLU A 116 4.33 12.41 7.93
N SER A 117 4.21 11.44 7.02
CA SER A 117 3.72 11.68 5.65
C SER A 117 2.26 12.11 5.65
N HIS A 118 1.43 11.50 6.51
CA HIS A 118 0.04 11.87 6.70
C HIS A 118 -0.10 13.32 7.17
N GLN A 119 0.55 13.63 8.29
CA GLN A 119 0.49 14.96 8.90
C GLN A 119 0.94 16.07 7.95
N LYS A 120 2.00 15.82 7.16
CA LYS A 120 2.60 16.84 6.29
C LYS A 120 1.95 16.95 4.92
N PHE A 121 1.45 15.85 4.36
CA PHE A 121 1.13 15.79 2.94
C PHE A 121 -0.23 15.18 2.60
N TYR A 122 -0.79 14.29 3.43
CA TYR A 122 -1.96 13.50 3.02
C TYR A 122 -3.25 13.96 3.67
N ASP A 123 -3.22 14.45 4.92
CA ASP A 123 -4.44 14.84 5.66
C ASP A 123 -5.34 15.86 4.93
N SER A 124 -4.73 16.74 4.12
CA SER A 124 -5.46 17.72 3.30
C SER A 124 -6.04 17.15 2.00
N LEU A 125 -5.54 15.99 1.55
CA LEU A 125 -5.89 15.34 0.30
C LEU A 125 -6.80 14.13 0.51
N LEU A 126 -6.68 13.44 1.64
CA LEU A 126 -7.43 12.24 1.93
C LEU A 126 -8.86 12.55 2.39
N PRO A 127 -9.81 11.62 2.19
CA PRO A 127 -11.14 11.75 2.76
C PRO A 127 -11.01 11.90 4.28
N LYS A 128 -11.59 12.97 4.85
CA LYS A 128 -11.65 13.08 6.31
C LYS A 128 -12.43 11.89 6.83
N PRO A 129 -11.94 11.18 7.86
CA PRO A 129 -12.75 10.16 8.51
C PRO A 129 -14.06 10.85 8.92
N HIS A 130 -15.18 10.34 8.40
CA HIS A 130 -16.49 10.83 8.80
C HIS A 130 -16.59 10.60 10.31
N LEU A 131 -16.36 11.64 11.12
CA LEU A 131 -16.75 11.60 12.52
C LEU A 131 -18.24 11.28 12.50
N GLY A 132 -18.57 10.07 12.94
CA GLY A 132 -19.91 9.53 12.87
C GLY A 132 -20.92 10.57 13.31
N VAL A 133 -21.91 10.82 12.46
CA VAL A 133 -23.12 11.54 12.82
C VAL A 133 -23.60 10.96 14.15
N LYS A 134 -23.56 11.75 15.22
CA LYS A 134 -24.17 11.36 16.50
C LYS A 134 -25.60 10.99 16.20
N ARG A 135 -25.93 9.69 16.21
CA ARG A 135 -27.32 9.23 16.15
C ARG A 135 -28.01 9.80 17.38
N GLN A 136 -28.74 10.89 17.18
CA GLN A 136 -29.65 11.44 18.17
C GLN A 136 -30.74 10.38 18.35
N ARG A 137 -30.65 9.62 19.45
CA ARG A 137 -31.72 8.71 19.87
C ARG A 137 -32.96 9.58 20.11
N MET A 138 -33.90 9.57 19.18
CA MET A 138 -35.27 9.98 19.49
C MET A 138 -35.84 8.92 20.44
N LEU A 139 -36.10 9.33 21.68
CA LEU A 139 -36.91 8.55 22.61
C LEU A 139 -38.37 8.64 22.11
N PRO A 140 -39.10 7.51 22.05
CA PRO A 140 -40.52 7.55 21.73
C PRO A 140 -41.31 8.20 22.87
N ASN A 141 -42.31 9.00 22.50
CA ASN A 141 -43.31 9.59 23.40
C ASN A 141 -44.23 8.52 24.01
#